data_AF-A0A397SZ12-F1
#
_entry.id   AF-A0A397SZ12-F1
#
_cell.length_a   1.000
_cell.length_b   1.000
_cell.length_c   1.000
_cell.angle_alpha   90.00
_cell.angle_beta   90.00
_cell.angle_gamma   90.00
#
_symmetry.space_group_name_H-M   'P 1'
#
loop_
_entity.id
_entity.type
_entity.pdbx_description
1 polymer ?
#
loop_
_entity_poly.entity_id
_entity_poly.type
_entity_poly.pdbx_seq_one_letter_code
_entity_poly.pdbx_strand_id
1 'polypeptide(L)'
;MNTENNDESPPVEKESKSRHSQKQQSSQQSSQPSSQPSSQQQRHQMRSSASTNQKPPKAPRRRDSENSENNNWKFSHEIRNQPKPRRPNMGKGEEDFNRTILTNYVTPKNFNSGVDFEGFSHDDLTALMIKVLKRFDISDERVLKFPKELSPYQRKQLHRQAEIRGLKSISFGEGDGRFLVVMRQDVTIFR
;
A
#
# COMPACT_ATOMS: atom_id res chain seq x y z
N MET A 1 -39.73 52.04 -35.60
CA MET A 1 -38.58 52.90 -35.96
C MET A 1 -37.30 52.10 -35.68
N ASN A 2 -36.65 51.67 -36.76
CA ASN A 2 -35.21 51.57 -37.04
C ASN A 2 -34.28 50.92 -35.98
N THR A 3 -33.80 49.67 -36.22
CA THR A 3 -32.48 49.24 -36.80
C THR A 3 -31.33 49.37 -35.78
N GLU A 4 -30.39 48.43 -35.57
CA GLU A 4 -29.64 47.57 -36.51
C GLU A 4 -28.83 46.48 -35.76
N ASN A 5 -28.78 45.29 -36.37
CA ASN A 5 -27.65 44.37 -36.56
C ASN A 5 -26.42 44.35 -35.62
N ASN A 6 -26.07 43.15 -35.14
CA ASN A 6 -24.76 42.57 -35.46
C ASN A 6 -24.76 41.03 -35.34
N ASP A 7 -24.68 40.40 -36.51
CA ASP A 7 -24.45 38.98 -36.77
C ASP A 7 -23.03 38.92 -37.34
N GLU A 8 -22.09 38.25 -36.67
CA GLU A 8 -20.93 37.69 -37.37
C GLU A 8 -20.42 36.44 -36.64
N SER A 9 -20.47 35.35 -37.41
CA SER A 9 -20.10 33.98 -37.10
C SER A 9 -18.56 33.74 -37.19
N PRO A 10 -18.06 32.54 -36.85
CA PRO A 10 -16.71 32.30 -36.31
C PRO A 10 -15.65 31.97 -37.39
N PRO A 11 -14.35 31.87 -37.04
CA PRO A 11 -13.38 31.21 -37.89
C PRO A 11 -13.23 29.71 -37.58
N VAL A 12 -13.13 29.00 -38.69
CA VAL A 12 -13.09 27.58 -38.99
C VAL A 12 -11.64 27.06 -39.00
N GLU A 13 -11.48 25.78 -38.61
CA GLU A 13 -10.46 24.77 -38.95
C GLU A 13 -8.95 25.07 -38.86
N LYS A 14 -8.24 24.11 -38.25
CA LYS A 14 -7.18 23.38 -38.96
C LYS A 14 -6.96 21.98 -38.38
N GLU A 15 -7.47 21.03 -39.15
CA GLU A 15 -7.08 19.62 -39.19
C GLU A 15 -5.56 19.49 -39.41
N SER A 16 -4.92 18.51 -38.76
CA SER A 16 -3.59 18.03 -39.13
C SER A 16 -3.56 16.52 -38.93
N LYS A 17 -3.84 15.80 -40.03
CA LYS A 17 -3.62 14.37 -40.17
C LYS A 17 -2.13 14.05 -40.41
N SER A 18 -1.79 12.84 -40.01
CA SER A 18 -0.74 11.95 -40.53
C SER A 18 0.69 12.09 -39.99
N ARG A 19 1.16 11.00 -39.37
CA ARG A 19 2.20 10.16 -40.00
C ARG A 19 2.16 8.72 -39.49
N HIS A 20 1.63 7.89 -40.36
CA HIS A 20 1.82 6.45 -40.49
C HIS A 20 3.32 6.11 -40.54
N SER A 21 3.75 5.10 -39.79
CA SER A 21 4.99 4.36 -40.08
C SER A 21 4.83 2.92 -39.65
N GLN A 22 4.57 2.10 -40.65
CA GLN A 22 4.63 0.63 -40.68
C GLN A 22 6.07 0.19 -40.99
N LYS A 23 6.59 -0.80 -40.26
CA LYS A 23 7.53 -1.85 -40.74
C LYS A 23 7.56 -2.98 -39.68
N GLN A 24 6.86 -4.09 -39.92
CA GLN A 24 7.36 -5.40 -40.43
C GLN A 24 8.33 -6.11 -39.46
N GLN A 25 7.89 -7.17 -38.76
CA GLN A 25 8.07 -8.62 -39.05
C GLN A 25 9.55 -9.05 -39.02
N SER A 26 10.03 -9.98 -38.19
CA SER A 26 9.75 -11.43 -38.01
C SER A 26 10.74 -11.92 -36.90
N SER A 27 10.53 -12.93 -36.05
CA SER A 27 10.41 -14.39 -36.23
C SER A 27 10.14 -15.00 -34.83
N GLN A 28 9.04 -15.72 -34.55
CA GLN A 28 8.81 -17.17 -34.66
C GLN A 28 9.75 -18.13 -33.88
N GLN A 29 9.08 -19.12 -33.25
CA GLN A 29 9.50 -20.39 -32.62
C GLN A 29 9.87 -20.34 -31.12
N SER A 30 9.01 -20.73 -30.17
CA SER A 30 8.40 -22.05 -29.85
C SER A 30 9.33 -23.02 -29.12
N SER A 31 9.06 -23.28 -27.83
CA SER A 31 8.85 -24.61 -27.20
C SER A 31 8.88 -24.52 -25.66
N GLN A 32 7.76 -24.88 -25.02
CA GLN A 32 7.65 -25.28 -23.60
C GLN A 32 8.08 -26.79 -23.44
N PRO A 33 7.79 -27.51 -22.33
CA PRO A 33 8.33 -27.39 -20.97
C PRO A 33 8.76 -28.77 -20.38
N SER A 34 9.63 -28.80 -19.36
CA SER A 34 9.78 -29.85 -18.32
C SER A 34 11.10 -29.59 -17.58
N SER A 35 11.29 -29.66 -16.27
CA SER A 35 10.77 -30.59 -15.26
C SER A 35 11.09 -30.07 -13.84
N GLN A 36 10.22 -30.44 -12.91
CA GLN A 36 10.26 -30.20 -11.46
C GLN A 36 11.34 -31.04 -10.71
N PRO A 37 11.51 -30.92 -9.38
CA PRO A 37 12.81 -30.67 -8.73
C PRO A 37 13.44 -31.91 -8.08
N SER A 38 14.77 -31.94 -7.99
CA SER A 38 15.50 -32.91 -7.17
C SER A 38 15.91 -32.30 -5.83
N SER A 39 15.20 -32.72 -4.79
CA SER A 39 15.62 -32.67 -3.39
C SER A 39 16.91 -33.47 -3.19
N GLN A 40 17.99 -32.83 -2.75
CA GLN A 40 19.05 -33.53 -2.02
C GLN A 40 19.53 -32.69 -0.84
N GLN A 41 19.12 -33.17 0.33
CA GLN A 41 19.61 -32.80 1.65
C GLN A 41 21.12 -33.09 1.71
N GLN A 42 21.94 -32.08 1.98
CA GLN A 42 23.29 -32.30 2.51
C GLN A 42 23.27 -32.07 4.01
N ARG A 43 23.31 -33.19 4.75
CA ARG A 43 23.55 -33.27 6.19
C ARG A 43 24.94 -32.71 6.48
N HIS A 44 25.03 -31.61 7.23
CA HIS A 44 26.25 -31.28 7.94
C HIS A 44 26.43 -32.28 9.09
N GLN A 45 27.29 -33.28 8.88
CA GLN A 45 27.79 -34.11 9.96
C GLN A 45 28.84 -33.31 10.74
N MET A 46 28.54 -32.98 11.99
CA MET A 46 29.57 -32.60 12.95
C MET A 46 30.39 -33.85 13.27
N ARG A 47 31.67 -33.85 12.89
CA ARG A 47 32.65 -34.80 13.40
C ARG A 47 33.45 -34.13 14.50
N SER A 48 33.17 -34.57 15.71
CA SER A 48 33.88 -34.32 16.95
C SER A 48 35.30 -34.90 16.84
N SER A 49 36.33 -34.05 16.95
CA SER A 49 37.68 -34.49 17.26
C SER A 49 37.80 -34.67 18.78
N ALA A 50 37.88 -35.94 19.20
CA ALA A 50 38.30 -36.31 20.53
C ALA A 50 39.81 -36.02 20.67
N SER A 51 40.20 -35.30 21.71
CA SER A 51 41.58 -35.23 22.17
C SER A 51 41.64 -35.03 23.68
N THR A 52 42.06 -36.12 24.32
CA THR A 52 43.00 -36.19 25.45
C THR A 52 42.52 -35.80 26.86
N ASN A 53 42.36 -36.85 27.67
CA ASN A 53 42.49 -36.94 29.13
C ASN A 53 43.38 -35.88 29.77
N GLN A 54 42.88 -35.16 30.78
CA GLN A 54 43.54 -34.98 32.10
C GLN A 54 42.49 -34.70 33.19
N LYS A 55 42.60 -35.37 34.35
CA LYS A 55 41.80 -35.16 35.57
C LYS A 55 42.51 -34.16 36.52
N PRO A 56 41.77 -33.50 37.44
CA PRO A 56 42.12 -32.19 38.01
C PRO A 56 42.77 -32.28 39.40
N PRO A 57 43.41 -31.20 39.90
CA PRO A 57 43.72 -31.07 41.32
C PRO A 57 42.53 -30.54 42.14
N LYS A 58 42.35 -31.12 43.33
CA LYS A 58 41.33 -30.80 44.35
C LYS A 58 41.81 -29.70 45.30
N ALA A 59 40.84 -28.84 45.70
CA ALA A 59 40.57 -28.27 47.04
C ALA A 59 40.40 -26.73 47.03
N PRO A 60 39.70 -26.10 48.02
CA PRO A 60 38.85 -26.64 49.08
C PRO A 60 37.38 -26.14 49.03
N ARG A 61 36.51 -26.91 49.69
CA ARG A 61 35.07 -26.64 49.91
C ARG A 61 34.84 -25.30 50.64
N ARG A 62 34.01 -24.43 50.05
CA ARG A 62 33.22 -23.45 50.82
C ARG A 62 31.75 -23.86 50.77
N ARG A 63 31.16 -23.95 51.97
CA ARG A 63 29.75 -24.26 52.23
C ARG A 63 28.87 -23.12 51.75
N ASP A 64 27.77 -23.53 51.14
CA ASP A 64 26.39 -23.12 51.38
C ASP A 64 26.14 -21.60 51.53
N SER A 65 25.67 -21.00 50.44
CA SER A 65 24.70 -19.93 50.49
C SER A 65 23.76 -20.12 49.30
N GLU A 66 22.69 -20.85 49.58
CA GLU A 66 21.50 -20.95 48.75
C GLU A 66 20.94 -19.55 48.55
N ASN A 67 21.12 -19.00 47.35
CA ASN A 67 20.10 -18.16 46.75
C ASN A 67 20.27 -18.23 45.23
N SER A 68 19.99 -19.42 44.68
CA SER A 68 19.82 -19.54 43.24
C SER A 68 18.46 -18.94 42.93
N GLU A 69 18.45 -17.62 42.70
CA GLU A 69 17.35 -16.97 41.99
C GLU A 69 17.11 -17.80 40.72
N ASN A 70 15.95 -18.45 40.76
CA ASN A 70 15.50 -19.40 39.77
C ASN A 70 15.18 -18.59 38.51
N ASN A 71 16.21 -18.23 37.75
CA ASN A 71 16.12 -17.60 36.44
C ASN A 71 15.59 -18.65 35.46
N ASN A 72 14.31 -18.93 35.63
CA ASN A 72 13.50 -19.80 34.83
C ASN A 72 13.15 -19.07 33.54
N TRP A 73 14.15 -18.77 32.71
CA TRP A 73 13.97 -18.47 31.29
C TRP A 73 13.56 -19.73 30.51
N LYS A 74 13.01 -20.75 31.19
CA LYS A 74 12.32 -21.86 30.55
C LYS A 74 11.13 -21.25 29.85
N PHE A 75 11.28 -21.09 28.54
CA PHE A 75 10.21 -21.07 27.57
C PHE A 75 9.14 -22.06 28.03
N SER A 76 8.09 -21.53 28.66
CA SER A 76 6.88 -22.29 28.97
C SER A 76 6.50 -22.97 27.67
N HIS A 77 6.44 -24.30 27.66
CA HIS A 77 5.96 -25.06 26.51
C HIS A 77 4.50 -24.70 26.15
N GLU A 78 3.87 -23.83 26.93
CA GLU A 78 2.64 -23.08 26.69
C GLU A 78 2.64 -22.24 25.39
N ILE A 79 3.81 -21.87 24.85
CA ILE A 79 3.88 -21.15 23.56
C ILE A 79 3.39 -22.03 22.39
N ARG A 80 3.39 -23.37 22.52
CA ARG A 80 2.91 -24.28 21.45
C ARG A 80 1.41 -24.19 21.19
N ASN A 81 0.62 -23.71 22.16
CA ASN A 81 -0.83 -23.57 22.03
C ASN A 81 -1.29 -22.12 21.84
N GLN A 82 -0.35 -21.17 21.72
CA GLN A 82 -0.71 -19.81 21.35
C GLN A 82 -1.27 -19.83 19.92
N PRO A 83 -2.49 -19.28 19.69
CA PRO A 83 -3.00 -19.15 18.34
C PRO A 83 -1.97 -18.37 17.52
N LYS A 84 -1.63 -18.87 16.34
CA LYS A 84 -0.69 -18.20 15.43
C LYS A 84 -1.11 -16.73 15.31
N PRO A 85 -0.17 -15.76 15.48
CA PRO A 85 -0.48 -14.36 15.36
C PRO A 85 -1.18 -14.14 14.01
N ARG A 86 -2.39 -13.60 14.06
CA ARG A 86 -3.18 -13.34 12.86
C ARG A 86 -2.37 -12.37 12.00
N ARG A 87 -2.15 -12.75 10.75
CA ARG A 87 -1.53 -11.83 9.78
C ARG A 87 -2.39 -10.56 9.73
N PRO A 88 -1.78 -9.36 9.66
CA PRO A 88 -2.52 -8.12 9.41
C PRO A 88 -3.43 -8.34 8.20
N ASN A 89 -4.72 -8.12 8.37
CA ASN A 89 -5.72 -8.48 7.38
C ASN A 89 -5.74 -7.41 6.27
N MET A 90 -4.73 -7.44 5.38
CA MET A 90 -4.48 -6.37 4.39
C MET A 90 -5.65 -6.12 3.43
N GLY A 91 -6.61 -7.05 3.31
CA GLY A 91 -7.81 -6.91 2.49
C GLY A 91 -9.04 -6.34 3.22
N LYS A 92 -9.07 -6.39 4.56
CA LYS A 92 -10.27 -6.04 5.34
C LYS A 92 -10.70 -4.59 5.12
N GLY A 93 -9.75 -3.66 4.96
CA GLY A 93 -10.06 -2.26 4.69
C GLY A 93 -10.78 -2.05 3.36
N GLU A 94 -10.40 -2.80 2.33
CA GLU A 94 -11.01 -2.73 1.01
C GLU A 94 -12.41 -3.35 1.01
N GLU A 95 -12.57 -4.48 1.71
CA GLU A 95 -13.88 -5.12 1.94
C GLU A 95 -14.83 -4.20 2.71
N ASP A 96 -14.34 -3.56 3.76
CA ASP A 96 -15.10 -2.60 4.56
C ASP A 96 -15.52 -1.39 3.71
N PHE A 97 -14.61 -0.86 2.88
CA PHE A 97 -14.93 0.19 1.92
C PHE A 97 -16.02 -0.24 0.93
N ASN A 98 -15.85 -1.38 0.27
CA ASN A 98 -16.81 -1.88 -0.74
C ASN A 98 -18.19 -2.18 -0.13
N ARG A 99 -18.24 -2.63 1.13
CA ARG A 99 -19.50 -2.87 1.84
C ARG A 99 -20.20 -1.57 2.25
N THR A 100 -19.43 -0.58 2.69
CA THR A 100 -19.95 0.67 3.26
C THR A 100 -20.27 1.71 2.18
N ILE A 101 -19.49 1.75 1.10
CA ILE A 101 -19.58 2.74 0.02
C ILE A 101 -19.89 2.00 -1.28
N LEU A 102 -21.19 1.85 -1.56
CA LEU A 102 -21.72 1.19 -2.76
C LEU A 102 -21.79 2.13 -3.98
N THR A 103 -20.91 3.12 -4.05
CA THR A 103 -20.87 4.13 -5.11
C THR A 103 -19.57 4.00 -5.89
N ASN A 104 -19.62 4.24 -7.20
CA ASN A 104 -18.42 4.32 -8.03
C ASN A 104 -17.46 5.36 -7.47
N TYR A 105 -16.16 5.08 -7.60
CA TYR A 105 -15.10 5.94 -7.10
C TYR A 105 -14.09 6.25 -8.20
N VAL A 106 -13.50 7.42 -8.07
CA VAL A 106 -12.32 7.84 -8.84
C VAL A 106 -11.09 7.80 -7.96
N THR A 107 -9.93 7.81 -8.62
CA THR A 107 -8.63 7.86 -7.97
C THR A 107 -7.86 9.09 -8.44
N PRO A 108 -6.79 9.52 -7.73
CA PRO A 108 -5.94 10.60 -8.19
C PRO A 108 -5.40 10.44 -9.62
N LYS A 109 -5.24 9.20 -10.12
CA LYS A 109 -4.81 8.93 -11.50
C LYS A 109 -5.78 9.49 -12.54
N ASN A 110 -7.08 9.52 -12.24
CA ASN A 110 -8.12 10.07 -13.11
C ASN A 110 -7.95 11.59 -13.31
N PHE A 111 -7.38 12.29 -12.32
CA PHE A 111 -7.19 13.74 -12.37
C PHE A 111 -5.78 14.17 -12.80
N ASN A 112 -4.80 13.26 -12.77
CA ASN A 112 -3.40 13.55 -13.05
C ASN A 112 -2.88 12.87 -14.33
N SER A 113 -3.75 12.67 -15.31
CA SER A 113 -3.40 12.09 -16.63
C SER A 113 -2.67 10.75 -16.56
N GLY A 114 -2.93 9.94 -15.52
CA GLY A 114 -2.27 8.64 -15.33
C GLY A 114 -0.80 8.69 -14.90
N VAL A 115 -0.24 9.86 -14.55
CA VAL A 115 1.15 9.97 -14.08
C VAL A 115 1.31 9.24 -12.73
N ASP A 116 2.33 8.40 -12.64
CA ASP A 116 2.67 7.70 -11.41
C ASP A 116 3.26 8.63 -10.35
N PHE A 117 2.97 8.33 -9.09
CA PHE A 117 3.32 9.19 -7.94
C PHE A 117 4.66 8.83 -7.31
N GLU A 118 5.44 7.95 -7.94
CA GLU A 118 6.75 7.54 -7.44
C GLU A 118 7.79 8.67 -7.62
N GLY A 119 8.69 8.81 -6.64
CA GLY A 119 9.80 9.76 -6.70
C GLY A 119 9.47 11.21 -6.30
N PHE A 120 8.22 11.53 -5.98
CA PHE A 120 7.88 12.84 -5.43
C PHE A 120 8.39 13.01 -3.99
N SER A 121 8.84 14.21 -3.65
CA SER A 121 9.08 14.58 -2.25
C SER A 121 7.76 14.53 -1.46
N HIS A 122 7.85 14.35 -0.13
CA HIS A 122 6.64 14.29 0.70
C HIS A 122 5.78 15.56 0.58
N ASP A 123 6.40 16.72 0.48
CA ASP A 123 5.72 18.01 0.38
C ASP A 123 5.09 18.21 -1.00
N ASP A 124 5.80 17.88 -2.08
CA ASP A 124 5.27 17.95 -3.44
C ASP A 124 4.11 17.00 -3.65
N LEU A 125 4.22 15.77 -3.11
CA LEU A 125 3.13 14.80 -3.13
C LEU A 125 1.91 15.34 -2.37
N THR A 126 2.13 15.97 -1.21
CA THR A 126 1.03 16.60 -0.45
C THR A 126 0.35 17.69 -1.27
N ALA A 127 1.12 18.60 -1.86
CA ALA A 127 0.60 19.68 -2.69
C ALA A 127 -0.16 19.16 -3.92
N LEU A 128 0.35 18.10 -4.55
CA LEU A 128 -0.30 17.42 -5.67
C LEU A 128 -1.65 16.81 -5.26
N MET A 129 -1.69 16.08 -4.14
CA MET A 129 -2.92 15.46 -3.65
C MET A 129 -3.96 16.51 -3.25
N ILE A 130 -3.54 17.66 -2.72
CA ILE A 130 -4.43 18.80 -2.46
C ILE A 130 -4.96 19.38 -3.78
N LYS A 131 -4.13 19.49 -4.83
CA LYS A 131 -4.59 19.92 -6.16
C LYS A 131 -5.63 18.94 -6.73
N VAL A 132 -5.41 17.64 -6.59
CA VAL A 132 -6.39 16.60 -6.99
C VAL A 132 -7.69 16.77 -6.21
N LEU A 133 -7.62 16.97 -4.89
CA LEU A 133 -8.81 17.20 -4.07
C LEU A 133 -9.60 18.44 -4.52
N LYS A 134 -8.90 19.53 -4.89
CA LYS A 134 -9.54 20.73 -5.46
C LYS A 134 -10.23 20.45 -6.81
N ARG A 135 -9.63 19.60 -7.66
CA ARG A 135 -10.26 19.18 -8.92
C ARG A 135 -11.48 18.29 -8.68
N PHE A 136 -11.41 17.42 -7.69
CA PHE A 136 -12.54 16.58 -7.31
C PHE A 136 -13.73 17.40 -6.82
N ASP A 137 -13.49 18.44 -6.01
CA ASP A 137 -14.51 19.34 -5.46
C ASP A 137 -15.40 19.98 -6.55
N ILE A 138 -14.79 20.34 -7.68
CA ILE A 138 -15.49 20.93 -8.84
C ILE A 138 -15.98 19.88 -9.87
N SER A 139 -15.60 18.62 -9.71
CA SER A 139 -15.98 17.53 -10.63
C SER A 139 -17.28 16.86 -10.21
N ASP A 140 -18.03 16.26 -11.12
CA ASP A 140 -19.29 15.56 -10.83
C ASP A 140 -19.12 14.22 -10.07
N GLU A 141 -17.87 13.84 -9.78
CA GLU A 141 -17.55 12.62 -9.08
C GLU A 141 -18.00 12.67 -7.61
N ARG A 142 -18.51 11.54 -7.11
CA ARG A 142 -19.07 11.47 -5.75
C ARG A 142 -18.10 10.97 -4.71
N VAL A 143 -17.14 10.13 -5.10
CA VAL A 143 -16.18 9.48 -4.20
C VAL A 143 -14.78 9.50 -4.82
N LEU A 144 -13.81 10.03 -4.07
CA LEU A 144 -12.38 10.01 -4.39
C LEU A 144 -11.63 9.12 -3.40
N LYS A 145 -11.02 8.05 -3.92
CA LYS A 145 -10.18 7.13 -3.16
C LYS A 145 -8.70 7.44 -3.37
N PHE A 146 -8.01 7.76 -2.29
CA PHE A 146 -6.57 8.02 -2.32
C PHE A 146 -5.74 6.72 -2.17
N PRO A 147 -4.48 6.73 -2.67
CA PRO A 147 -3.53 5.64 -2.47
C PRO A 147 -3.28 5.34 -0.98
N LYS A 148 -2.91 4.08 -0.68
CA LYS A 148 -2.55 3.62 0.67
C LYS A 148 -1.16 4.11 1.09
N GLU A 149 -0.33 4.45 0.10
CA GLU A 149 1.06 4.90 0.25
C GLU A 149 1.18 6.29 0.90
N LEU A 150 0.06 6.97 1.16
CA LEU A 150 0.06 8.24 1.87
C LEU A 150 0.56 8.10 3.31
N SER A 151 1.45 8.98 3.70
CA SER A 151 1.90 9.10 5.09
C SER A 151 0.77 9.57 6.03
N PRO A 152 0.87 9.32 7.35
CA PRO A 152 -0.07 9.86 8.33
C PRO A 152 -0.22 11.39 8.26
N TYR A 153 0.90 12.09 8.02
CA TYR A 153 0.91 13.54 7.85
C TYR A 153 0.09 13.98 6.63
N GLN A 154 0.33 13.36 5.47
CA GLN A 154 -0.42 13.64 4.24
C GLN A 154 -1.92 13.38 4.42
N ARG A 155 -2.29 12.24 5.01
CA ARG A 155 -3.70 11.92 5.31
C ARG A 155 -4.35 12.98 6.21
N LYS A 156 -3.64 13.44 7.24
CA LYS A 156 -4.12 14.50 8.15
C LYS A 156 -4.34 15.82 7.40
N GLN A 157 -3.42 16.22 6.52
CA GLN A 157 -3.59 17.42 5.70
C GLN A 157 -4.78 17.31 4.75
N LEU A 158 -4.96 16.15 4.10
CA LEU A 158 -6.08 15.93 3.19
C LEU A 158 -7.43 15.91 3.92
N HIS A 159 -7.51 15.30 5.11
CA HIS A 159 -8.70 15.38 5.96
C HIS A 159 -9.08 16.84 6.26
N ARG A 160 -8.12 17.65 6.71
CA ARG A 160 -8.33 19.08 6.99
C ARG A 160 -8.79 19.84 5.74
N GLN A 161 -8.18 19.57 4.59
CA GLN A 161 -8.56 20.23 3.33
C GLN A 161 -9.94 19.80 2.83
N ALA A 162 -10.35 18.56 3.05
CA ALA A 162 -11.68 18.06 2.74
C ALA A 162 -12.73 18.71 3.65
N GLU A 163 -12.45 18.79 4.96
CA GLU A 163 -13.33 19.43 5.94
C GLU A 163 -13.58 20.92 5.62
N ILE A 164 -12.53 21.67 5.27
CA ILE A 164 -12.65 23.09 4.85
C ILE A 164 -13.58 23.25 3.64
N ARG A 165 -13.66 22.24 2.77
CA ARG A 165 -14.55 22.22 1.58
C ARG A 165 -15.94 21.67 1.87
N GLY A 166 -16.21 21.29 3.12
CA GLY A 166 -17.45 20.64 3.47
C GLY A 166 -17.59 19.24 2.86
N LEU A 167 -16.49 18.55 2.56
CA LEU A 167 -16.50 17.16 2.08
C LEU A 167 -16.39 16.18 3.26
N LYS A 168 -17.03 15.02 3.13
CA LYS A 168 -16.87 13.93 4.09
C LYS A 168 -15.55 13.22 3.81
N SER A 169 -14.80 12.84 4.86
CA SER A 169 -13.55 12.12 4.70
C SER A 169 -13.40 11.02 5.74
N ILE A 170 -13.03 9.81 5.31
CA ILE A 170 -12.95 8.60 6.14
C ILE A 170 -11.71 7.81 5.76
N SER A 171 -10.98 7.32 6.76
CA SER A 171 -9.91 6.35 6.51
C SER A 171 -10.45 4.92 6.64
N PHE A 172 -10.12 4.05 5.70
CA PHE A 172 -10.41 2.62 5.75
C PHE A 172 -9.11 1.81 5.87
N GLY A 173 -9.19 0.63 6.47
CA GLY A 173 -8.06 -0.28 6.67
C GLY A 173 -7.23 0.01 7.93
N GLU A 174 -6.27 -0.88 8.15
CA GLU A 174 -5.43 -0.92 9.36
C GLU A 174 -3.95 -0.93 8.97
N GLY A 175 -3.09 -0.33 9.80
CA GLY A 175 -1.64 -0.27 9.58
C GLY A 175 -1.25 0.32 8.22
N ASP A 176 -0.36 -0.37 7.51
CA ASP A 176 0.15 0.03 6.19
C ASP A 176 -0.88 -0.14 5.06
N GLY A 177 -1.99 -0.85 5.33
CA GLY A 177 -3.11 -0.97 4.39
C GLY A 177 -4.11 0.18 4.48
N ARG A 178 -3.85 1.20 5.32
CA ARG A 178 -4.80 2.28 5.57
C ARG A 178 -4.80 3.32 4.46
N PHE A 179 -5.96 3.51 3.81
CA PHE A 179 -6.16 4.50 2.77
C PHE A 179 -7.23 5.52 3.16
N LEU A 180 -7.21 6.67 2.50
CA LEU A 180 -8.16 7.76 2.70
C LEU A 180 -9.20 7.76 1.57
N VAL A 181 -10.46 7.97 1.95
CA VAL A 181 -11.56 8.22 1.02
C VAL A 181 -12.18 9.56 1.35
N VAL A 182 -12.38 10.38 0.33
CA VAL A 182 -13.12 11.64 0.40
C VAL A 182 -14.38 11.50 -0.44
N MET A 183 -15.50 12.01 0.05
CA MET A 183 -16.79 11.87 -0.61
C MET A 183 -17.64 13.13 -0.42
N ARG A 184 -18.58 13.35 -1.34
CA ARG A 184 -19.56 14.42 -1.23
C ARG A 184 -20.55 14.17 -0.09
N GLN A 185 -21.23 15.22 0.37
CA GLN A 185 -22.15 15.15 1.52
C GLN A 185 -23.39 14.30 1.26
N ASP A 186 -23.82 14.20 0.01
CA ASP A 186 -24.97 13.41 -0.44
C ASP A 186 -24.69 11.89 -0.51
N VAL A 187 -23.43 11.46 -0.36
CA VAL A 187 -23.08 10.04 -0.33
C VAL A 187 -23.54 9.40 0.98
N THR A 188 -24.35 8.35 0.84
CA THR A 188 -24.83 7.51 1.94
C THR A 188 -23.74 6.50 2.34
N ILE A 189 -23.52 6.36 3.64
CA ILE A 189 -22.51 5.48 4.22
C ILE A 189 -23.25 4.44 5.06
N PHE A 190 -23.17 3.17 4.67
CA PHE A 190 -23.78 2.08 5.42
C PHE A 190 -22.82 1.60 6.52
N ARG A 191 -23.28 1.66 7.77
CA ARG A 191 -22.52 1.23 8.94
C ARG A 191 -22.92 -0.17 9.37
#